data_AF-A0A812MPN7-F1
#
_entry.id   AF-A0A812MPN7-F1
#
_cell.length_a   1.000
_cell.length_b   1.000
_cell.length_c   1.000
_cell.angle_alpha   90.00
_cell.angle_beta   90.00
_cell.angle_gamma   90.00
#
_symmetry.space_group_name_H-M   'P 1'
#
loop_
_entity.id
_entity.type
_entity.pdbx_description
1 polymer ?
#
loop_
_entity_poly.entity_id
_entity_poly.type
_entity_poly.pdbx_seq_one_letter_code
_entity_poly.pdbx_strand_id
1 'polypeptide(L)'
;PLKFGRCLHPGLEKLDIEVQEYVWLDGPLADRSQLTNLLRMWDLSRPNLVIELVGGYCHPKHMLLPADLDTLQRSAIGKVVSDAKRVLQLQSGLPDGEVDMEQLQRMVGNSLYDRLVEAMVAVVEACAATNCWLMIDMPNIGQMPYVLEQALFRTKSRPVILVFVDPTVPDKFRTGNHPYQDAAWKALEEGAKEVHLEETLDFKLRLQTLSDDLFPPGQDWWPVPDHEAPVEAAKRNTLWQSHYGRWFFRAASHYIFCPCAGSFNSSAVAFPLEWLGKSGTIFSCGAIGPGHVSDMIFDNLDNGKATILLKYTGQATDLWSHALDAMTSLAEAGELSLDSGAAGILQRMHEKLGSEAREQLMQNNWASQSLFPSLRSLLRKDWSRLAQTFVVVDCFKDAPDAVLDKVSSCLASSCGSGLLLGTESIRARCVDEAQMMLSQLRYNARRFAILANLMAVGGVVLSMVSTLVAVTSAWMDVNFDAKKAFPFLQSFSHVALVVLPALGGLAFTLLSRLRYMSKWGAAHLAAEQVESEIYKFRIQASDYNPQDAPEQAAHSPAMLASNISRIYGTIAGEFHHDSLY
;
A
#
# COMPACT_ATOMS: atom_id res chain seq x y z
N PRO A 1 8.78 -9.38 35.86
CA PRO A 1 8.14 -8.06 35.99
C PRO A 1 8.63 -7.19 34.83
N LEU A 2 7.79 -6.33 34.26
CA LEU A 2 8.21 -5.42 33.19
C LEU A 2 8.35 -4.02 33.78
N LYS A 3 9.41 -3.31 33.39
CA LYS A 3 9.67 -1.94 33.86
C LYS A 3 9.18 -0.95 32.81
N PHE A 4 8.08 -0.26 33.09
CA PHE A 4 7.49 0.71 32.17
C PHE A 4 7.77 2.14 32.60
N GLY A 5 7.88 3.03 31.63
CA GLY A 5 7.95 4.46 31.86
C GLY A 5 7.36 5.27 30.72
N ARG A 6 7.19 6.57 30.97
CA ARG A 6 6.70 7.56 30.01
C ARG A 6 7.63 8.74 30.06
N CYS A 7 8.13 9.19 28.91
CA CYS A 7 8.99 10.36 28.84
C CYS A 7 8.48 11.39 27.82
N LEU A 8 8.94 12.62 28.02
CA LEU A 8 8.82 13.68 27.04
C LEU A 8 10.23 14.16 26.71
N HIS A 9 10.67 13.85 25.48
CA HIS A 9 11.94 14.33 24.96
C HIS A 9 11.84 15.81 24.55
N PRO A 10 12.86 16.63 24.84
CA PRO A 10 12.95 18.00 24.34
C PRO A 10 12.79 18.09 22.82
N GLY A 11 12.03 19.07 22.34
CA GLY A 11 11.77 19.29 20.93
C GLY A 11 10.63 18.46 20.32
N LEU A 12 9.98 17.57 21.10
CA LEU A 12 8.77 16.87 20.66
C LEU A 12 7.58 17.78 20.41
N GLU A 13 7.53 18.95 21.03
CA GLU A 13 6.48 19.95 20.83
C GLU A 13 6.32 20.32 19.35
N LYS A 14 7.42 20.34 18.60
CA LYS A 14 7.39 20.63 17.16
C LYS A 14 6.81 19.46 16.34
N LEU A 15 6.84 18.24 16.87
CA LEU A 15 6.33 17.02 16.24
C LEU A 15 4.90 16.68 16.69
N ASP A 16 4.28 17.45 17.58
CA ASP A 16 2.94 17.16 18.12
C ASP A 16 2.86 15.73 18.72
N ILE A 17 3.92 15.33 19.44
CA ILE A 17 3.98 14.06 20.18
C ILE A 17 3.86 14.40 21.67
N GLU A 18 2.75 14.00 22.28
CA GLU A 18 2.46 14.32 23.69
C GLU A 18 3.25 13.47 24.67
N VAL A 19 3.58 12.23 24.29
CA VAL A 19 4.27 11.28 25.16
C VAL A 19 5.00 10.23 24.34
N GLN A 20 6.13 9.78 24.86
CA GLN A 20 6.80 8.57 24.41
C GLN A 20 6.72 7.52 25.51
N GLU A 21 6.38 6.31 25.13
CA GLU A 21 6.27 5.20 26.07
C GLU A 21 7.46 4.28 25.93
N TYR A 22 7.90 3.69 27.02
CA TYR A 22 9.04 2.78 26.95
C TYR A 22 8.93 1.65 27.95
N VAL A 23 9.57 0.54 27.61
CA VAL A 23 9.67 -0.64 28.45
C VAL A 23 11.11 -1.13 28.49
N TRP A 24 11.57 -1.50 29.69
CA TRP A 24 12.83 -2.19 29.90
C TRP A 24 12.56 -3.67 30.14
N LEU A 25 13.20 -4.48 29.31
CA LEU A 25 13.21 -5.93 29.39
C LEU A 25 14.56 -6.37 29.95
N ASP A 26 14.58 -7.33 30.88
CA ASP A 26 15.83 -7.91 31.39
C ASP A 26 16.46 -8.89 30.39
N GLY A 27 15.71 -9.26 29.35
CA GLY A 27 16.12 -10.16 28.27
C GLY A 27 15.02 -10.32 27.23
N PRO A 28 15.22 -11.15 26.19
CA PRO A 28 14.22 -11.38 25.15
C PRO A 28 12.91 -11.94 25.73
N LEU A 29 11.78 -11.54 25.15
CA LEU A 29 10.47 -12.05 25.55
C LEU A 29 10.40 -13.54 25.27
N ALA A 30 10.01 -14.30 26.29
CA ALA A 30 9.95 -15.75 26.21
C ALA A 30 8.72 -16.24 25.44
N ASP A 31 7.64 -15.45 25.43
CA ASP A 31 6.38 -15.84 24.81
C ASP A 31 5.59 -14.67 24.17
N ARG A 32 4.62 -15.05 23.33
CA ARG A 32 3.71 -14.11 22.66
C ARG A 32 2.72 -13.46 23.61
N SER A 33 2.47 -14.05 24.77
CA SER A 33 1.53 -13.51 25.76
C SER A 33 2.10 -12.26 26.42
N GLN A 34 3.40 -12.24 26.73
CA GLN A 34 4.12 -11.08 27.24
C GLN A 34 4.05 -9.91 26.27
N LEU A 35 4.26 -10.15 24.96
CA LEU A 35 4.10 -9.12 23.94
C LEU A 35 2.66 -8.59 23.91
N THR A 36 1.67 -9.48 23.94
CA THR A 36 0.25 -9.08 23.95
C THR A 36 -0.09 -8.21 25.16
N ASN A 37 0.47 -8.54 26.33
CA ASN A 37 0.27 -7.76 27.53
C ASN A 37 0.99 -6.41 27.46
N LEU A 38 2.20 -6.37 26.91
CA LEU A 38 2.94 -5.14 26.64
C LEU A 38 2.15 -4.23 25.69
N LEU A 39 1.53 -4.77 24.64
CA LEU A 39 0.66 -3.97 23.76
C LEU A 39 -0.58 -3.45 24.50
N ARG A 40 -1.21 -4.26 25.35
CA ARG A 40 -2.33 -3.82 26.19
C ARG A 40 -1.93 -2.70 27.15
N MET A 41 -0.71 -2.74 27.70
CA MET A 41 -0.18 -1.71 28.59
C MET A 41 -0.03 -0.36 27.91
N TRP A 42 0.31 -0.37 26.62
CA TRP A 42 0.42 0.84 25.79
C TRP A 42 -0.91 1.24 25.15
N ASP A 43 -2.01 0.57 25.49
CA ASP A 43 -3.32 0.72 24.83
C ASP A 43 -3.23 0.57 23.29
N LEU A 44 -2.34 -0.31 22.83
CA LEU A 44 -2.10 -0.57 21.42
C LEU A 44 -2.83 -1.83 20.97
N SER A 45 -3.54 -1.69 19.85
CA SER A 45 -4.01 -2.85 19.09
C SER A 45 -2.87 -3.44 18.26
N ARG A 46 -2.88 -4.75 18.02
CA ARG A 46 -1.86 -5.42 17.21
C ARG A 46 -1.79 -4.81 15.80
N PRO A 47 -0.59 -4.51 15.26
CA PRO A 47 -0.48 -3.94 13.93
C PRO A 47 -0.97 -4.89 12.85
N ASN A 48 -1.53 -4.31 11.81
CA ASN A 48 -1.83 -5.04 10.58
C ASN A 48 -0.56 -5.45 9.84
N LEU A 49 0.44 -4.56 9.87
CA LEU A 49 1.72 -4.73 9.21
C LEU A 49 2.80 -3.97 9.98
N VAL A 50 3.99 -4.54 9.99
CA VAL A 50 5.20 -3.92 10.51
C VAL A 50 6.11 -3.57 9.34
N ILE A 51 6.56 -2.33 9.26
CA ILE A 51 7.48 -1.86 8.23
C ILE A 51 8.80 -1.47 8.89
N GLU A 52 9.83 -2.26 8.66
CA GLU A 52 11.18 -1.96 9.10
C GLU A 52 11.81 -0.92 8.17
N LEU A 53 12.40 0.13 8.74
CA LEU A 53 13.10 1.17 8.00
C LEU A 53 14.60 0.98 8.16
N VAL A 54 15.28 0.61 7.08
CA VAL A 54 16.72 0.37 7.07
C VAL A 54 17.40 1.43 6.20
N GLY A 55 18.35 2.16 6.79
CA GLY A 55 19.04 3.27 6.15
C GLY A 55 20.55 3.14 6.19
N GLY A 56 21.25 3.64 5.17
CA GLY A 56 22.69 3.85 5.20
C GLY A 56 23.11 5.03 6.09
N TYR A 57 24.42 5.15 6.35
CA TYR A 57 25.01 6.14 7.25
C TYR A 57 25.48 7.42 6.55
N CYS A 58 24.94 7.77 5.38
CA CYS A 58 25.24 9.05 4.75
C CYS A 58 24.24 10.12 5.18
N HIS A 59 24.66 11.38 5.11
CA HIS A 59 23.72 12.49 5.26
C HIS A 59 22.70 12.43 4.10
N PRO A 60 21.39 12.50 4.37
CA PRO A 60 20.37 12.27 3.34
C PRO A 60 20.36 13.33 2.22
N LYS A 61 20.80 14.57 2.47
CA LYS A 61 21.03 15.57 1.41
C LYS A 61 22.28 15.33 0.55
N HIS A 62 23.15 14.42 0.97
CA HIS A 62 24.44 14.13 0.33
C HIS A 62 24.60 12.63 -0.01
N MET A 63 23.50 11.95 -0.32
CA MET A 63 23.53 10.54 -0.73
C MET A 63 24.27 10.32 -2.05
N LEU A 64 24.13 11.29 -2.97
CA LEU A 64 24.76 11.27 -4.27
C LEU A 64 26.21 11.73 -4.16
N LEU A 65 27.15 11.01 -4.76
CA LEU A 65 28.52 11.46 -5.00
C LEU A 65 28.63 12.18 -6.36
N PRO A 66 29.74 12.93 -6.59
CA PRO A 66 30.02 13.50 -7.91
C PRO A 66 29.96 12.46 -9.04
N ALA A 67 30.51 11.27 -8.84
CA ALA A 67 30.48 10.19 -9.83
C ALA A 67 29.06 9.67 -10.13
N ASP A 68 28.15 9.79 -9.16
CA ASP A 68 26.76 9.37 -9.35
C ASP A 68 26.02 10.33 -10.29
N LEU A 69 26.39 11.62 -10.33
CA LEU A 69 25.78 12.61 -11.23
C LEU A 69 26.03 12.32 -12.70
N ASP A 70 27.24 11.87 -13.05
CA ASP A 70 27.58 11.52 -14.43
C ASP A 70 26.78 10.30 -14.90
N THR A 71 26.57 9.34 -14.00
CA THR A 71 25.73 8.16 -14.25
C THR A 71 24.26 8.55 -14.38
N LEU A 72 23.77 9.43 -13.49
CA LEU A 72 22.40 9.95 -13.52
C LEU A 72 22.10 10.71 -14.81
N GLN A 73 23.06 11.47 -15.34
CA GLN A 73 22.90 12.22 -16.58
C GLN A 73 22.59 11.32 -17.79
N ARG A 74 23.06 10.06 -17.77
CA ARG A 74 22.79 9.06 -18.82
C ARG A 74 21.46 8.32 -18.63
N SER A 75 20.83 8.47 -17.47
CA SER A 75 19.60 7.79 -17.11
C SER A 75 18.34 8.62 -17.44
N ALA A 76 17.16 8.08 -17.15
CA ALA A 76 15.89 8.81 -17.26
C ALA A 76 15.83 10.09 -16.40
N ILE A 77 16.73 10.24 -15.40
CA ILE A 77 16.85 11.41 -14.53
C ILE A 77 17.74 12.50 -15.14
N GLY A 78 18.32 12.25 -16.32
CA GLY A 78 19.15 13.25 -17.02
C GLY A 78 18.46 14.60 -17.16
N LYS A 79 17.12 14.62 -17.25
CA LYS A 79 16.33 15.86 -17.22
C LYS A 79 16.52 16.65 -15.92
N VAL A 80 16.40 16.02 -14.75
CA VAL A 80 16.56 16.69 -13.43
C VAL A 80 17.97 17.27 -13.29
N VAL A 81 18.99 16.51 -13.69
CA VAL A 81 20.37 16.98 -13.67
C VAL A 81 20.58 18.14 -14.65
N SER A 82 20.00 18.07 -15.86
CA SER A 82 20.09 19.14 -16.85
C SER A 82 19.35 20.41 -16.43
N ASP A 83 18.19 20.27 -15.78
CA ASP A 83 17.40 21.38 -15.27
C ASP A 83 18.15 22.06 -14.11
N ALA A 84 18.73 21.27 -13.20
CA ALA A 84 19.58 21.80 -12.12
C ALA A 84 20.83 22.53 -12.67
N LYS A 85 21.52 21.95 -13.66
CA LYS A 85 22.65 22.60 -14.37
C LYS A 85 22.21 23.94 -14.96
N ARG A 86 21.06 23.97 -15.64
CA ARG A 86 20.51 25.19 -16.24
C ARG A 86 20.18 26.26 -15.20
N VAL A 87 19.59 25.87 -14.06
CA VAL A 87 19.32 26.80 -12.95
C VAL A 87 20.61 27.41 -12.42
N LEU A 88 21.66 26.61 -12.24
CA LEU A 88 22.96 27.09 -11.77
C LEU A 88 23.66 28.02 -12.79
N GLN A 89 23.58 27.71 -14.08
CA GLN A 89 24.09 28.59 -15.15
C GLN A 89 23.35 29.94 -15.19
N LEU A 90 22.03 29.92 -15.00
CA LEU A 90 21.25 31.16 -14.92
C LEU A 90 21.60 31.99 -13.67
N GLN A 91 21.90 31.34 -12.54
CA GLN A 91 22.29 32.00 -11.30
C GLN A 91 23.72 32.58 -11.36
N SER A 92 24.64 31.94 -12.08
CA SER A 92 26.01 32.43 -12.23
C SER A 92 26.15 33.57 -13.26
N GLY A 93 25.14 33.78 -14.11
CA GLY A 93 25.14 34.81 -15.15
C GLY A 93 26.13 34.54 -16.29
N LEU A 94 26.74 33.35 -16.35
CA LEU A 94 27.70 32.95 -17.36
C LEU A 94 27.05 31.94 -18.32
N PRO A 95 26.79 32.31 -19.59
CA PRO A 95 26.10 31.44 -20.55
C PRO A 95 26.83 30.13 -20.86
N ASP A 96 28.15 30.09 -20.67
CA ASP A 96 29.01 28.91 -20.85
C ASP A 96 29.93 28.65 -19.63
N GLY A 97 29.54 29.12 -18.44
CA GLY A 97 30.33 28.92 -17.23
C GLY A 97 30.46 27.44 -16.87
N GLU A 98 31.67 27.02 -16.50
CA GLU A 98 31.90 25.72 -15.85
C GLU A 98 31.02 25.66 -14.59
N VAL A 99 30.08 24.71 -14.56
CA VAL A 99 29.17 24.56 -13.43
C VAL A 99 29.94 23.91 -12.29
N ASP A 100 29.92 24.55 -11.12
CA ASP A 100 30.47 23.96 -9.90
C ASP A 100 29.73 22.64 -9.59
N MET A 101 30.46 21.53 -9.73
CA MET A 101 29.93 20.18 -9.55
C MET A 101 29.47 19.93 -8.11
N GLU A 102 30.08 20.57 -7.11
CA GLU A 102 29.66 20.45 -5.71
C GLU A 102 28.30 21.12 -5.50
N GLN A 103 28.12 22.30 -6.08
CA GLN A 103 26.84 23.03 -6.03
C GLN A 103 25.73 22.25 -6.76
N LEU A 104 26.06 21.65 -7.92
CA LEU A 104 25.13 20.78 -8.65
C LEU A 104 24.74 19.55 -7.83
N GLN A 105 25.71 18.86 -7.23
CA GLN A 105 25.49 17.72 -6.36
C GLN A 105 24.57 18.08 -5.20
N ARG A 106 24.79 19.24 -4.56
CA ARG A 106 23.95 19.72 -3.46
C ARG A 106 22.52 20.01 -3.92
N MET A 107 22.35 20.64 -5.10
CA MET A 107 21.02 20.95 -5.64
C MET A 107 20.25 19.66 -5.96
N VAL A 108 20.87 18.69 -6.63
CA VAL A 108 20.23 17.41 -6.97
C VAL A 108 20.00 16.56 -5.71
N GLY A 109 20.95 16.54 -4.78
CA GLY A 109 20.84 15.84 -3.49
C GLY A 109 19.72 16.40 -2.61
N ASN A 110 19.55 17.73 -2.57
CA ASN A 110 18.40 18.36 -1.91
C ASN A 110 17.08 17.97 -2.59
N SER A 111 17.04 17.96 -3.92
CA SER A 111 15.83 17.53 -4.64
C SER A 111 15.48 16.07 -4.35
N LEU A 112 16.46 15.17 -4.33
CA LEU A 112 16.25 13.77 -3.96
C LEU A 112 15.74 13.65 -2.53
N TYR A 113 16.34 14.41 -1.63
CA TYR A 113 15.95 14.43 -0.22
C TYR A 113 14.50 14.88 -0.04
N ASP A 114 14.08 15.97 -0.68
CA ASP A 114 12.69 16.45 -0.60
C ASP A 114 11.71 15.40 -1.14
N ARG A 115 12.07 14.71 -2.22
CA ARG A 115 11.26 13.60 -2.77
C ARG A 115 11.17 12.41 -1.83
N LEU A 116 12.25 12.04 -1.16
CA LEU A 116 12.22 10.99 -0.14
C LEU A 116 11.32 11.37 1.03
N VAL A 117 11.37 12.63 1.46
CA VAL A 117 10.48 13.13 2.51
C VAL A 117 9.03 13.08 2.04
N GLU A 118 8.71 13.53 0.82
CA GLU A 118 7.35 13.42 0.24
C GLU A 118 6.85 11.97 0.16
N ALA A 119 7.70 11.05 -0.28
CA ALA A 119 7.39 9.62 -0.29
C ALA A 119 7.11 9.09 1.12
N MET A 120 7.94 9.49 2.09
CA MET A 120 7.77 9.08 3.48
C MET A 120 6.54 9.72 4.15
N VAL A 121 6.15 10.94 3.77
CA VAL A 121 4.87 11.56 4.18
C VAL A 121 3.71 10.64 3.81
N ALA A 122 3.65 10.20 2.55
CA ALA A 122 2.60 9.29 2.08
C ALA A 122 2.61 7.96 2.86
N VAL A 123 3.80 7.37 3.09
CA VAL A 123 3.93 6.14 3.89
C VAL A 123 3.44 6.35 5.34
N VAL A 124 3.81 7.44 6.00
CA VAL A 124 3.41 7.77 7.37
C VAL A 124 1.90 7.94 7.50
N GLU A 125 1.28 8.69 6.59
CA GLU A 125 -0.17 8.90 6.58
C GLU A 125 -0.92 7.59 6.38
N ALA A 126 -0.44 6.78 5.44
CA ALA A 126 -1.05 5.50 5.14
C ALA A 126 -0.88 4.52 6.32
N CYS A 127 0.29 4.46 6.96
CA CYS A 127 0.51 3.64 8.15
C CYS A 127 -0.42 4.01 9.30
N ALA A 128 -0.64 5.31 9.54
CA ALA A 128 -1.55 5.76 10.58
C ALA A 128 -3.01 5.37 10.26
N ALA A 129 -3.42 5.49 8.99
CA ALA A 129 -4.77 5.13 8.57
C ALA A 129 -5.05 3.62 8.67
N THR A 130 -4.04 2.78 8.45
CA THR A 130 -4.22 1.31 8.37
C THR A 130 -3.65 0.56 9.57
N ASN A 131 -3.32 1.23 10.67
CA ASN A 131 -2.67 0.62 11.85
C ASN A 131 -1.43 -0.22 11.46
N CYS A 132 -0.59 0.33 10.60
CA CYS A 132 0.73 -0.22 10.31
C CYS A 132 1.77 0.50 11.17
N TRP A 133 2.76 -0.24 11.65
CA TRP A 133 3.78 0.29 12.53
C TRP A 133 5.09 0.45 11.79
N LEU A 134 5.80 1.53 12.07
CA LEU A 134 7.14 1.76 11.58
C LEU A 134 8.12 1.26 12.63
N MET A 135 9.11 0.49 12.21
CA MET A 135 10.11 -0.10 13.09
C MET A 135 11.50 0.38 12.74
N ILE A 136 12.27 0.74 13.76
CA ILE A 136 13.66 1.20 13.64
C ILE A 136 14.52 0.46 14.66
N ASP A 137 15.69 0.04 14.20
CA ASP A 137 16.72 -0.61 15.00
C ASP A 137 17.79 0.44 15.36
N MET A 138 17.97 0.74 16.65
CA MET A 138 18.94 1.77 17.07
C MET A 138 20.39 1.54 16.58
N PRO A 139 20.94 0.31 16.64
CA PRO A 139 22.28 0.03 16.13
C PRO A 139 22.45 0.36 14.64
N ASN A 140 21.34 0.36 13.88
CA ASN A 140 21.29 0.63 12.45
C ASN A 140 20.62 1.98 12.13
N ILE A 141 20.70 2.95 13.05
CA ILE A 141 20.24 4.30 12.71
C ILE A 141 21.14 4.92 11.65
N GLY A 142 20.60 4.92 10.44
CA GLY A 142 21.11 5.66 9.30
C GLY A 142 20.34 6.94 9.05
N GLN A 143 20.16 7.24 7.77
CA GLN A 143 19.47 8.42 7.29
C GLN A 143 17.94 8.36 7.36
N MET A 144 17.37 7.16 7.40
CA MET A 144 15.91 6.96 7.33
C MET A 144 15.14 7.57 8.50
N PRO A 145 15.60 7.47 9.76
CA PRO A 145 14.95 8.14 10.87
C PRO A 145 14.88 9.68 10.69
N TYR A 146 15.92 10.30 10.10
CA TYR A 146 15.88 11.73 9.78
C TYR A 146 14.84 12.07 8.70
N VAL A 147 14.75 11.26 7.64
CA VAL A 147 13.73 11.41 6.60
C VAL A 147 12.32 11.25 7.19
N LEU A 148 12.13 10.24 8.04
CA LEU A 148 10.87 9.98 8.75
C LEU A 148 10.47 11.17 9.62
N GLU A 149 11.41 11.73 10.35
CA GLU A 149 11.14 12.87 11.21
C GLU A 149 10.74 14.13 10.42
N GLN A 150 11.41 14.42 9.30
CA GLN A 150 10.97 15.49 8.40
C GLN A 150 9.61 15.21 7.76
N ALA A 151 9.27 13.95 7.50
CA ALA A 151 7.94 13.59 7.07
C ALA A 151 6.90 13.86 8.17
N LEU A 152 7.19 13.52 9.42
CA LEU A 152 6.30 13.80 10.56
C LEU A 152 6.07 15.30 10.79
N PHE A 153 7.06 16.15 10.51
CA PHE A 153 6.86 17.61 10.52
C PHE A 153 5.86 18.09 9.46
N ARG A 154 5.72 17.36 8.36
CA ARG A 154 4.81 17.69 7.25
C ARG A 154 3.45 17.00 7.37
N THR A 155 3.26 16.07 8.31
CA THR A 155 2.01 15.33 8.51
C THR A 155 1.38 15.65 9.86
N LYS A 156 0.06 15.43 9.96
CA LYS A 156 -0.65 15.39 11.25
C LYS A 156 -0.79 13.96 11.79
N SER A 157 -0.62 12.97 10.92
CA SER A 157 -0.75 11.56 11.25
C SER A 157 0.41 11.09 12.12
N ARG A 158 0.10 10.31 13.16
CA ARG A 158 1.09 9.77 14.11
C ARG A 158 0.93 8.25 14.18
N PRO A 159 1.53 7.49 13.24
CA PRO A 159 1.55 6.04 13.35
C PRO A 159 2.41 5.63 14.56
N VAL A 160 2.22 4.40 15.02
CA VAL A 160 3.13 3.83 16.01
C VAL A 160 4.50 3.64 15.36
N ILE A 161 5.48 4.34 15.91
CA ILE A 161 6.89 4.18 15.60
C ILE A 161 7.56 3.50 16.78
N LEU A 162 7.95 2.24 16.56
CA LEU A 162 8.53 1.36 17.56
C LEU A 162 10.04 1.25 17.35
N VAL A 163 10.80 1.61 18.37
CA VAL A 163 12.26 1.62 18.34
C VAL A 163 12.81 0.58 19.31
N PHE A 164 13.72 -0.26 18.82
CA PHE A 164 14.42 -1.23 19.64
C PHE A 164 15.79 -0.71 19.98
N VAL A 165 16.16 -0.84 21.24
CA VAL A 165 17.48 -0.43 21.70
C VAL A 165 18.11 -1.51 22.54
N ASP A 166 19.33 -1.89 22.16
CA ASP A 166 20.17 -2.78 22.95
C ASP A 166 21.11 -1.94 23.82
N PRO A 167 20.85 -1.83 25.14
CA PRO A 167 21.71 -1.05 26.02
C PRO A 167 23.07 -1.72 26.27
N THR A 168 23.21 -3.01 25.95
CA THR A 168 24.40 -3.82 26.24
C THR A 168 25.42 -3.87 25.12
N VAL A 169 24.98 -3.68 23.87
CA VAL A 169 25.92 -3.51 22.76
C VAL A 169 26.77 -2.30 23.12
N PRO A 170 28.08 -2.48 23.39
CA PRO A 170 28.97 -1.36 23.57
C PRO A 170 29.02 -0.75 22.19
N ASP A 171 28.18 0.25 21.99
CA ASP A 171 28.11 0.94 20.72
C ASP A 171 29.54 1.28 20.36
N LYS A 172 29.98 0.88 19.16
CA LYS A 172 31.19 1.48 18.58
C LYS A 172 31.08 3.01 18.57
N PHE A 173 29.88 3.54 18.79
CA PHE A 173 29.44 4.93 18.89
C PHE A 173 29.39 5.50 20.33
N ARG A 174 29.41 4.66 21.38
CA ARG A 174 29.66 5.04 22.79
C ARG A 174 31.16 5.25 23.08
N THR A 175 32.02 5.08 22.08
CA THR A 175 33.47 5.24 22.22
C THR A 175 33.92 6.68 22.46
N GLY A 176 33.01 7.66 22.40
CA GLY A 176 33.18 8.95 23.05
C GLY A 176 32.43 8.97 24.37
N ASN A 177 33.08 9.34 25.48
CA ASN A 177 32.37 9.66 26.73
C ASN A 177 31.34 10.76 26.43
N HIS A 178 30.06 10.39 26.29
CA HIS A 178 28.94 11.31 26.08
C HIS A 178 28.14 11.38 27.38
N PRO A 179 28.60 12.13 28.39
CA PRO A 179 28.03 12.11 29.74
C PRO A 179 26.54 12.47 29.76
N TYR A 180 26.10 13.30 28.81
CA TYR A 180 24.71 13.69 28.64
C TYR A 180 23.81 12.53 28.19
N GLN A 181 24.30 11.69 27.27
CA GLN A 181 23.57 10.52 26.79
C GLN A 181 23.41 9.51 27.93
N ASP A 182 24.50 9.19 28.63
CA ASP A 182 24.47 8.28 29.79
C ASP A 182 23.56 8.82 30.90
N ALA A 183 23.54 10.13 31.12
CA ALA A 183 22.63 10.77 32.06
C ALA A 183 21.17 10.66 31.62
N ALA A 184 20.85 10.82 30.33
CA ALA A 184 19.51 10.62 29.79
C ALA A 184 19.05 9.16 29.89
N TRP A 185 19.94 8.21 29.56
CA TRP A 185 19.73 6.77 29.74
C TRP A 185 19.39 6.42 31.18
N LYS A 186 20.24 6.87 32.10
CA LYS A 186 20.07 6.66 33.52
C LYS A 186 18.78 7.30 34.03
N ALA A 187 18.43 8.49 33.54
CA ALA A 187 17.17 9.14 33.88
C ALA A 187 15.97 8.27 33.45
N LEU A 188 15.94 7.76 32.21
CA LEU A 188 14.85 6.89 31.74
C LEU A 188 14.76 5.58 32.53
N GLU A 189 15.90 4.98 32.88
CA GLU A 189 15.95 3.76 33.70
C GLU A 189 15.43 4.01 35.12
N GLU A 190 15.88 5.08 35.77
CA GLU A 190 15.42 5.48 37.11
C GLU A 190 13.94 5.90 37.13
N GLY A 191 13.43 6.42 36.01
CA GLY A 191 12.02 6.76 35.85
C GLY A 191 11.10 5.56 35.60
N ALA A 192 11.67 4.42 35.21
CA ALA A 192 10.92 3.20 34.95
C ALA A 192 10.41 2.58 36.26
N LYS A 193 9.17 2.12 36.27
CA LYS A 193 8.56 1.42 37.40
C LYS A 193 8.26 -0.02 37.04
N GLU A 194 8.52 -0.93 37.96
CA GLU A 194 8.05 -2.31 37.84
C GLU A 194 6.53 -2.31 37.95
N VAL A 195 5.86 -2.84 36.94
CA VAL A 195 4.41 -2.99 36.91
C VAL A 195 4.09 -4.48 36.88
N HIS A 196 3.25 -4.93 37.82
CA HIS A 196 2.70 -6.27 37.78
C HIS A 196 1.52 -6.30 36.80
N LEU A 197 1.41 -7.39 36.02
CA LEU A 197 0.41 -7.58 34.96
C LEU A 197 -1.04 -7.44 35.43
N GLU A 198 -1.31 -7.58 36.72
CA GLU A 198 -2.63 -7.48 37.33
C GLU A 198 -3.04 -6.05 37.71
N GLU A 199 -2.10 -5.08 37.76
CA GLU A 199 -2.32 -3.70 38.24
C GLU A 199 -2.66 -2.70 37.10
N THR A 200 -3.07 -3.21 35.95
CA THR A 200 -2.71 -2.64 34.64
C THR A 200 -3.69 -1.67 34.00
N LEU A 201 -4.81 -1.31 34.63
CA LEU A 201 -5.84 -0.49 33.97
C LEU A 201 -6.01 0.94 34.50
N ASP A 202 -5.51 1.26 35.71
CA ASP A 202 -5.71 2.60 36.31
C ASP A 202 -4.41 3.34 36.68
N PHE A 203 -3.25 2.71 36.50
CA PHE A 203 -1.98 3.28 36.96
C PHE A 203 -1.39 4.27 35.92
N LYS A 204 -1.64 5.57 36.11
CA LYS A 204 -0.98 6.62 35.33
C LYS A 204 0.50 6.68 35.69
N LEU A 205 1.37 6.10 34.86
CA LEU A 205 2.81 6.30 34.96
C LEU A 205 3.14 7.80 34.91
N ARG A 206 4.04 8.23 35.78
CA ARG A 206 4.48 9.62 35.85
C ARG A 206 5.23 9.96 34.58
N LEU A 207 4.82 11.02 33.91
CA LEU A 207 5.55 11.57 32.76
C LEU A 207 6.89 12.14 33.26
N GLN A 208 7.99 11.60 32.75
CA GLN A 208 9.33 12.10 32.99
C GLN A 208 9.72 13.07 31.89
N THR A 209 9.80 14.35 32.22
CA THR A 209 10.39 15.34 31.32
C THR A 209 11.91 15.25 31.41
N LEU A 210 12.57 14.93 30.30
CA LEU A 210 14.04 14.97 30.24
C LEU A 210 14.48 16.44 30.21
N SER A 211 15.50 16.79 31.01
CA SER A 211 16.01 18.17 31.06
C SER A 211 16.66 18.55 29.72
N ASP A 212 16.47 19.79 29.28
CA ASP A 212 17.15 20.36 28.11
C ASP A 212 18.68 20.29 28.25
N ASP A 213 19.20 20.35 29.49
CA ASP A 213 20.64 20.25 29.78
C ASP A 213 21.24 18.87 29.49
N LEU A 214 20.39 17.84 29.36
CA LEU A 214 20.81 16.51 28.90
C LEU A 214 21.10 16.50 27.40
N PHE A 215 21.00 17.65 26.74
CA PHE A 215 21.19 17.80 25.32
C PHE A 215 22.05 19.03 25.02
N PRO A 216 22.82 19.02 23.91
CA PRO A 216 23.72 20.11 23.60
C PRO A 216 22.94 21.42 23.36
N PRO A 217 23.28 22.52 24.06
CA PRO A 217 22.56 23.78 23.93
C PRO A 217 22.81 24.44 22.56
N GLY A 218 21.74 24.97 21.95
CA GLY A 218 21.86 25.95 20.87
C GLY A 218 21.95 25.42 19.43
N GLN A 219 21.59 24.18 19.14
CA GLN A 219 21.47 23.69 17.76
C GLN A 219 20.01 23.33 17.44
N ASP A 220 19.53 23.71 16.26
CA ASP A 220 18.50 22.91 15.60
C ASP A 220 19.03 21.48 15.63
N TRP A 221 18.30 20.59 16.28
CA TRP A 221 18.87 19.47 17.02
C TRP A 221 19.52 18.36 16.15
N TRP A 222 19.73 18.58 14.85
CA TRP A 222 19.88 17.52 13.86
C TRP A 222 20.66 17.76 12.55
N PRO A 223 21.22 18.92 12.18
CA PRO A 223 22.24 18.93 11.14
C PRO A 223 23.62 18.83 11.79
N VAL A 224 24.40 17.84 11.34
CA VAL A 224 25.82 18.10 11.09
C VAL A 224 25.87 19.46 10.42
N PRO A 225 26.57 20.45 10.99
CA PRO A 225 26.56 21.79 10.44
C PRO A 225 26.75 21.73 8.92
N ASP A 226 25.98 22.50 8.17
CA ASP A 226 25.92 22.41 6.69
C ASP A 226 27.30 22.54 5.99
N HIS A 227 28.31 23.04 6.71
CA HIS A 227 29.70 23.15 6.28
C HIS A 227 30.54 21.88 6.52
N GLU A 228 30.17 21.04 7.48
CA GLU A 228 30.81 19.74 7.75
C GLU A 228 30.19 18.63 6.90
N ALA A 229 28.92 18.77 6.51
CA ALA A 229 28.17 17.77 5.75
C ALA A 229 28.85 17.25 4.46
N PRO A 230 29.56 18.06 3.64
CA PRO A 230 30.28 17.55 2.46
C PRO A 230 31.48 16.66 2.82
N VAL A 231 32.27 17.08 3.83
CA VAL A 231 33.42 16.32 4.35
C VAL A 231 32.95 15.02 4.99
N GLU A 232 31.76 15.04 5.60
CA GLU A 232 31.13 13.87 6.18
C GLU A 232 30.55 12.91 5.14
N ALA A 233 29.89 13.44 4.11
CA ALA A 233 29.37 12.65 2.99
C ALA A 233 30.50 11.85 2.31
N ALA A 234 31.68 12.46 2.17
CA ALA A 234 32.87 11.81 1.62
C ALA A 234 33.35 10.62 2.46
N LYS A 235 33.07 10.58 3.78
CA LYS A 235 33.52 9.52 4.68
C LYS A 235 32.57 8.31 4.73
N ARG A 236 31.38 8.39 4.12
CA ARG A 236 30.33 7.35 3.88
C ARG A 236 29.87 6.44 5.04
N ASN A 237 30.64 6.23 6.12
CA ASN A 237 30.43 5.13 7.06
C ASN A 237 30.59 5.45 8.56
N THR A 238 31.01 6.65 8.99
CA THR A 238 31.42 6.83 10.41
C THR A 238 30.85 8.04 11.14
N LEU A 239 30.77 9.21 10.50
CA LEU A 239 30.42 10.43 11.24
C LEU A 239 28.91 10.61 11.42
N TRP A 240 28.10 10.50 10.37
CA TRP A 240 26.65 10.64 10.51
C TRP A 240 26.07 9.64 11.51
N GLN A 241 26.52 8.39 11.47
CA GLN A 241 26.14 7.37 12.46
C GLN A 241 26.56 7.78 13.88
N SER A 242 27.77 8.33 14.03
CA SER A 242 28.21 8.86 15.32
C SER A 242 27.40 10.07 15.77
N HIS A 243 26.88 10.92 14.89
CA HIS A 243 26.10 12.09 15.28
C HIS A 243 24.64 11.73 15.55
N TYR A 244 24.02 10.91 14.70
CA TYR A 244 22.61 10.58 14.79
C TYR A 244 22.35 9.43 15.78
N GLY A 245 23.20 8.40 15.80
CA GLY A 245 23.09 7.26 16.72
C GLY A 245 23.41 7.59 18.18
N ARG A 246 23.96 8.79 18.46
CA ARG A 246 24.23 9.28 19.82
C ARG A 246 22.97 9.58 20.64
N TRP A 247 21.81 9.75 20.02
CA TRP A 247 20.61 10.20 20.71
C TRP A 247 19.46 9.23 20.49
N PHE A 248 18.53 9.18 21.45
CA PHE A 248 17.26 8.50 21.25
C PHE A 248 16.59 9.08 20.01
N PHE A 249 16.07 8.22 19.14
CA PHE A 249 15.33 8.69 17.98
C PHE A 249 14.06 9.41 18.45
N ARG A 250 14.08 10.75 18.46
CA ARG A 250 13.04 11.56 19.10
C ARG A 250 11.63 11.34 18.55
N ALA A 251 11.50 10.96 17.28
CA ALA A 251 10.19 10.73 16.68
C ALA A 251 9.60 9.35 17.04
N ALA A 252 10.28 8.54 17.84
CA ALA A 252 9.72 7.30 18.34
C ALA A 252 8.49 7.57 19.22
N SER A 253 7.46 6.76 19.04
CA SER A 253 6.33 6.73 19.96
C SER A 253 6.57 5.75 21.11
N HIS A 254 7.26 4.64 20.81
CA HIS A 254 7.47 3.54 21.73
C HIS A 254 8.91 3.05 21.67
N TYR A 255 9.52 2.79 22.82
CA TYR A 255 10.84 2.17 22.92
C TYR A 255 10.79 0.82 23.63
N ILE A 256 11.55 -0.15 23.12
CA ILE A 256 11.84 -1.42 23.79
C ILE A 256 13.33 -1.46 24.07
N PHE A 257 13.69 -1.29 25.34
CA PHE A 257 15.04 -1.46 25.84
C PHE A 257 15.22 -2.94 26.20
N CYS A 258 16.04 -3.66 25.44
CA CYS A 258 16.25 -5.09 25.66
C CYS A 258 17.73 -5.44 25.48
N PRO A 259 18.42 -5.92 26.54
CA PRO A 259 19.72 -6.56 26.41
C PRO A 259 19.67 -7.65 25.35
N CYS A 260 20.71 -7.70 24.52
CA CYS A 260 20.83 -8.67 23.44
C CYS A 260 19.76 -8.55 22.36
N ALA A 261 19.08 -7.40 22.18
CA ALA A 261 18.09 -7.22 21.12
C ALA A 261 18.64 -7.46 19.71
N GLY A 262 19.97 -7.53 19.57
CA GLY A 262 20.62 -7.83 18.30
C GLY A 262 20.31 -6.79 17.24
N SER A 263 20.64 -7.10 16.00
CA SER A 263 20.02 -6.42 14.86
C SER A 263 18.78 -7.23 14.48
N PHE A 264 17.73 -6.63 13.89
CA PHE A 264 16.55 -7.39 13.45
C PHE A 264 16.87 -8.58 12.53
N ASN A 265 18.03 -8.55 11.86
CA ASN A 265 18.51 -9.62 11.01
C ASN A 265 19.48 -10.60 11.68
N SER A 266 19.86 -10.36 12.94
CA SER A 266 20.50 -11.39 13.74
C SER A 266 19.44 -12.23 14.43
N SER A 267 19.75 -13.51 14.69
CA SER A 267 18.87 -14.46 15.39
C SER A 267 18.56 -14.09 16.85
N ALA A 268 18.92 -12.88 17.29
CA ALA A 268 18.85 -12.39 18.65
C ALA A 268 17.82 -11.26 18.81
N VAL A 269 16.79 -11.17 17.97
CA VAL A 269 15.71 -10.18 18.20
C VAL A 269 15.06 -10.42 19.57
N ALA A 270 14.71 -9.34 20.28
CA ALA A 270 14.01 -9.40 21.56
C ALA A 270 12.75 -10.30 21.51
N PHE A 271 12.13 -10.45 20.34
CA PHE A 271 11.12 -11.45 20.04
C PHE A 271 10.96 -11.62 18.52
N PRO A 272 10.37 -12.73 18.02
CA PRO A 272 10.05 -12.87 16.60
C PRO A 272 9.07 -11.79 16.12
N LEU A 273 9.47 -10.97 15.14
CA LEU A 273 8.65 -9.86 14.63
C LEU A 273 7.30 -10.31 14.06
N GLU A 274 7.22 -11.56 13.59
CA GLU A 274 5.98 -12.21 13.14
C GLU A 274 4.89 -12.25 14.23
N TRP A 275 5.28 -12.15 15.51
CA TRP A 275 4.35 -12.05 16.61
C TRP A 275 3.59 -10.72 16.61
N LEU A 276 4.20 -9.62 16.12
CA LEU A 276 3.50 -8.34 15.93
C LEU A 276 2.59 -8.40 14.71
N GLY A 277 3.05 -8.96 13.61
CA GLY A 277 2.26 -9.05 12.38
C GLY A 277 3.13 -9.49 11.21
N LYS A 278 2.60 -9.37 10.00
CA LYS A 278 3.42 -9.52 8.80
C LYS A 278 4.44 -8.37 8.76
N SER A 279 5.61 -8.62 8.19
CA SER A 279 6.67 -7.63 8.09
C SER A 279 7.09 -7.38 6.64
N GLY A 280 7.47 -6.14 6.38
CA GLY A 280 8.22 -5.76 5.19
C GLY A 280 9.31 -4.76 5.57
N THR A 281 10.24 -4.53 4.65
CA THR A 281 11.39 -3.66 4.91
C THR A 281 11.55 -2.65 3.78
N ILE A 282 11.75 -1.38 4.14
CA ILE A 282 12.12 -0.30 3.23
C ILE A 282 13.60 -0.02 3.41
N PHE A 283 14.38 -0.20 2.34
CA PHE A 283 15.81 0.05 2.31
C PHE A 283 16.14 1.36 1.59
N SER A 284 17.06 2.14 2.15
CA SER A 284 17.56 3.39 1.59
C SER A 284 19.04 3.58 1.85
N CYS A 285 19.86 3.61 0.80
CA CYS A 285 21.33 3.58 0.87
C CYS A 285 21.87 2.42 1.72
N GLY A 286 23.13 2.03 1.51
CA GLY A 286 23.78 1.13 2.44
C GLY A 286 25.09 0.59 1.94
N ALA A 287 25.98 0.26 2.88
CA ALA A 287 27.28 -0.33 2.54
C ALA A 287 27.12 -1.65 1.79
N ILE A 288 27.98 -1.83 0.78
CA ILE A 288 28.14 -3.09 0.07
C ILE A 288 29.22 -3.89 0.80
N GLY A 289 28.86 -5.03 1.36
CA GLY A 289 29.80 -5.94 2.00
C GLY A 289 29.14 -6.92 2.98
N PRO A 290 29.94 -7.84 3.55
CA PRO A 290 29.43 -8.87 4.43
C PRO A 290 28.91 -8.28 5.75
N GLY A 291 27.71 -8.67 6.17
CA GLY A 291 27.04 -8.16 7.37
C GLY A 291 26.55 -6.71 7.25
N HIS A 292 26.43 -6.18 6.04
CA HIS A 292 25.88 -4.85 5.77
C HIS A 292 24.50 -4.94 5.09
N VAL A 293 23.93 -3.78 4.75
CA VAL A 293 22.60 -3.64 4.11
C VAL A 293 22.45 -4.50 2.86
N SER A 294 23.52 -4.72 2.10
CA SER A 294 23.45 -5.57 0.90
C SER A 294 23.12 -7.04 1.20
N ASP A 295 23.69 -7.60 2.27
CA ASP A 295 23.36 -8.96 2.70
C ASP A 295 21.93 -9.01 3.27
N MET A 296 21.51 -7.96 4.00
CA MET A 296 20.14 -7.84 4.51
C MET A 296 19.10 -7.81 3.38
N ILE A 297 19.38 -7.06 2.30
CA ILE A 297 18.53 -7.03 1.10
C ILE A 297 18.47 -8.43 0.50
N PHE A 298 19.61 -9.10 0.34
CA PHE A 298 19.63 -10.46 -0.20
C PHE A 298 18.85 -11.44 0.66
N ASP A 299 19.06 -11.45 1.98
CA ASP A 299 18.37 -12.34 2.90
C ASP A 299 16.86 -12.11 2.86
N ASN A 300 16.41 -10.86 2.76
CA ASN A 300 14.99 -10.57 2.62
C ASN A 300 14.42 -11.05 1.27
N LEU A 301 15.14 -10.82 0.17
CA LEU A 301 14.76 -11.31 -1.17
C LEU A 301 14.74 -12.85 -1.22
N ASP A 302 15.75 -13.50 -0.65
CA ASP A 302 15.87 -14.96 -0.63
C ASP A 302 14.73 -15.59 0.19
N ASN A 303 14.37 -14.97 1.32
CA ASN A 303 13.24 -15.40 2.14
C ASN A 303 11.85 -14.97 1.60
N GLY A 304 11.79 -14.25 0.48
CA GLY A 304 10.53 -13.76 -0.10
C GLY A 304 9.79 -12.75 0.78
N LYS A 305 10.51 -12.01 1.63
CA LYS A 305 9.94 -10.94 2.45
C LYS A 305 9.70 -9.69 1.61
N ALA A 306 8.62 -8.96 1.90
CA ALA A 306 8.31 -7.70 1.25
C ALA A 306 9.50 -6.74 1.36
N THR A 307 10.08 -6.39 0.21
CA THR A 307 11.33 -5.62 0.14
C THR A 307 11.16 -4.43 -0.79
N ILE A 308 11.21 -3.22 -0.23
CA ILE A 308 11.11 -1.99 -0.99
C ILE A 308 12.49 -1.36 -1.06
N LEU A 309 12.97 -1.08 -2.27
CA LEU A 309 14.26 -0.42 -2.50
C LEU A 309 14.02 1.01 -3.00
N LEU A 310 14.51 2.00 -2.25
CA LEU A 310 14.51 3.39 -2.69
C LEU A 310 15.71 3.62 -3.62
N LYS A 311 15.43 3.79 -4.90
CA LYS A 311 16.45 3.96 -5.95
C LYS A 311 17.04 5.36 -5.92
N TYR A 312 18.30 5.46 -6.35
CA TYR A 312 19.15 6.66 -6.36
C TYR A 312 19.56 7.14 -4.97
N THR A 313 19.37 6.31 -3.96
CA THR A 313 19.82 6.58 -2.59
C THR A 313 21.26 6.12 -2.36
N GLY A 314 21.86 5.39 -3.31
CA GLY A 314 23.27 5.04 -3.35
C GLY A 314 23.62 3.62 -2.93
N GLN A 315 24.78 3.15 -3.41
CA GLN A 315 25.46 1.92 -2.99
C GLN A 315 24.58 0.65 -3.13
N ALA A 316 24.26 -0.04 -2.03
CA ALA A 316 23.60 -1.35 -2.05
C ALA A 316 22.18 -1.30 -2.65
N THR A 317 21.37 -0.30 -2.30
CA THR A 317 19.99 -0.18 -2.81
C THR A 317 19.98 0.05 -4.31
N ASP A 318 20.87 0.89 -4.82
CA ASP A 318 21.00 1.15 -6.27
C ASP A 318 21.51 -0.07 -7.01
N LEU A 319 22.53 -0.74 -6.46
CA LEU A 319 23.07 -1.97 -7.02
C LEU A 319 21.98 -3.04 -7.19
N TRP A 320 21.23 -3.31 -6.12
CA TRP A 320 20.14 -4.28 -6.14
C TRP A 320 18.98 -3.82 -7.03
N SER A 321 18.61 -2.53 -7.00
CA SER A 321 17.59 -1.99 -7.89
C SER A 321 17.95 -2.19 -9.37
N HIS A 322 19.20 -1.94 -9.74
CA HIS A 322 19.67 -2.16 -11.11
C HIS A 322 19.73 -3.64 -11.49
N ALA A 323 20.12 -4.52 -10.55
CA ALA A 323 20.11 -5.95 -10.77
C ALA A 323 18.68 -6.48 -10.99
N LEU A 324 17.73 -6.06 -10.17
CA LEU A 324 16.32 -6.46 -10.26
C LEU A 324 15.66 -5.89 -11.53
N ASP A 325 15.96 -4.64 -11.90
CA ASP A 325 15.53 -4.05 -13.18
C ASP A 325 16.05 -4.89 -14.37
N ALA A 326 17.34 -5.30 -14.32
CA ALA A 326 17.95 -6.11 -15.36
C ALA A 326 17.29 -7.50 -15.44
N MET A 327 17.06 -8.16 -14.31
CA MET A 327 16.35 -9.43 -14.23
C MET A 327 14.92 -9.33 -14.77
N THR A 328 14.16 -8.30 -14.38
CA THR A 328 12.79 -8.06 -14.87
C THR A 328 12.79 -7.92 -16.39
N SER A 329 13.68 -7.09 -16.93
CA SER A 329 13.77 -6.87 -18.37
C SER A 329 14.20 -8.12 -19.16
N LEU A 330 14.98 -9.03 -18.56
CA LEU A 330 15.36 -10.31 -19.18
C LEU A 330 14.21 -11.31 -19.12
N ALA A 331 13.44 -11.32 -18.02
CA ALA A 331 12.26 -12.14 -17.86
C ALA A 331 11.17 -11.77 -18.88
N GLU A 332 10.91 -10.46 -19.06
CA GLU A 332 9.96 -9.95 -20.05
C GLU A 332 10.37 -10.28 -21.50
N ALA A 333 11.67 -10.32 -21.78
CA ALA A 333 12.21 -10.72 -23.08
C ALA A 333 12.18 -12.25 -23.30
N GLY A 334 11.84 -13.06 -22.28
CA GLY A 334 11.94 -14.52 -22.34
C GLY A 334 13.38 -15.04 -22.38
N GLU A 335 14.36 -14.19 -22.05
CA GLU A 335 15.80 -14.49 -22.11
C GLU A 335 16.38 -14.98 -20.76
N LEU A 336 15.54 -15.04 -19.72
CA LEU A 336 15.93 -15.43 -18.38
C LEU A 336 16.15 -16.96 -18.29
N SER A 337 17.32 -17.43 -18.74
CA SER A 337 17.79 -18.80 -18.51
C SER A 337 18.83 -18.85 -17.39
N LEU A 338 18.94 -20.00 -16.71
CA LEU A 338 19.89 -20.20 -15.60
C LEU A 338 21.36 -19.97 -15.99
N ASP A 339 21.76 -20.38 -17.19
CA ASP A 339 23.16 -20.38 -17.62
C ASP A 339 23.56 -19.08 -18.35
N SER A 340 22.62 -18.43 -19.07
CA SER A 340 22.86 -17.12 -19.71
C SER A 340 22.53 -15.92 -18.81
N GLY A 341 21.70 -16.12 -17.79
CA GLY A 341 21.07 -15.05 -17.02
C GLY A 341 22.06 -14.19 -16.24
N ALA A 342 23.01 -14.77 -15.52
CA ALA A 342 23.93 -13.99 -14.68
C ALA A 342 24.86 -13.07 -15.50
N ALA A 343 25.38 -13.55 -16.63
CA ALA A 343 26.21 -12.75 -17.53
C ALA A 343 25.37 -11.67 -18.25
N GLY A 344 24.14 -12.00 -18.66
CA GLY A 344 23.20 -11.05 -19.25
C GLY A 344 22.77 -9.95 -18.27
N ILE A 345 22.51 -10.29 -17.00
CA ILE A 345 22.21 -9.32 -15.94
C ILE A 345 23.38 -8.37 -15.77
N LEU A 346 24.60 -8.91 -15.67
CA LEU A 346 25.81 -8.10 -15.57
C LEU A 346 26.01 -7.16 -16.75
N GLN A 347 25.76 -7.64 -17.97
CA GLN A 347 25.86 -6.82 -19.17
C GLN A 347 24.82 -5.69 -19.16
N ARG A 348 23.56 -5.98 -18.83
CA ARG A 348 22.51 -4.95 -18.75
C ARG A 348 22.73 -3.98 -17.58
N MET A 349 23.23 -4.46 -16.45
CA MET A 349 23.66 -3.61 -15.35
C MET A 349 24.81 -2.70 -15.78
N HIS A 350 25.77 -3.21 -16.55
CA HIS A 350 26.88 -2.44 -17.08
C HIS A 350 26.43 -1.34 -18.05
N GLU A 351 25.51 -1.65 -18.96
CA GLU A 351 24.91 -0.66 -19.86
C GLU A 351 24.24 0.49 -19.10
N LYS A 352 23.66 0.20 -17.92
CA LYS A 352 22.97 1.19 -17.08
C LYS A 352 23.89 1.95 -16.11
N LEU A 353 24.84 1.27 -15.46
CA LEU A 353 25.72 1.82 -14.43
C LEU A 353 27.00 2.46 -15.00
N GLY A 354 27.36 2.15 -16.25
CA GLY A 354 28.60 2.61 -16.87
C GLY A 354 29.81 1.72 -16.58
N SER A 355 30.96 2.08 -17.14
CA SER A 355 32.22 1.32 -17.06
C SER A 355 32.92 1.43 -15.72
N GLU A 356 32.89 2.59 -15.08
CA GLU A 356 33.61 2.86 -13.83
C GLU A 356 32.96 2.16 -12.64
N ALA A 357 31.63 2.22 -12.51
CA ALA A 357 30.89 1.48 -11.50
C ALA A 357 31.10 -0.04 -11.63
N ARG A 358 31.21 -0.56 -12.86
CA ARG A 358 31.54 -1.97 -13.10
C ARG A 358 32.94 -2.32 -12.62
N GLU A 359 33.92 -1.46 -12.87
CA GLU A 359 35.29 -1.70 -12.44
C GLU A 359 35.37 -1.73 -10.91
N GLN A 360 34.71 -0.79 -10.23
CA GLN A 360 34.58 -0.80 -8.77
C GLN A 360 33.86 -2.06 -8.26
N LEU A 361 32.81 -2.51 -8.96
CA LEU A 361 32.10 -3.74 -8.60
C LEU A 361 32.97 -4.99 -8.76
N MET A 362 33.73 -5.07 -9.86
CA MET A 362 34.60 -6.21 -10.17
C MET A 362 35.83 -6.26 -9.26
N GLN A 363 36.35 -5.11 -8.86
CA GLN A 363 37.41 -5.00 -7.86
C GLN A 363 36.90 -5.31 -6.44
N ASN A 364 35.58 -5.25 -6.21
CA ASN A 364 34.99 -5.61 -4.93
C ASN A 364 34.85 -7.14 -4.81
N ASN A 365 35.72 -7.74 -4.01
CA ASN A 365 35.71 -9.18 -3.70
C ASN A 365 34.33 -9.69 -3.22
N TRP A 366 33.53 -8.85 -2.54
CA TRP A 366 32.19 -9.26 -2.10
C TRP A 366 31.24 -9.46 -3.29
N ALA A 367 31.31 -8.64 -4.34
CA ALA A 367 30.40 -8.78 -5.47
C ALA A 367 30.66 -10.11 -6.22
N SER A 368 31.93 -10.51 -6.34
CA SER A 368 32.27 -11.80 -6.95
C SER A 368 31.88 -13.00 -6.09
N GLN A 369 32.05 -12.90 -4.77
CA GLN A 369 31.83 -14.01 -3.84
C GLN A 369 30.39 -14.16 -3.35
N SER A 370 29.64 -13.07 -3.23
CA SER A 370 28.29 -13.06 -2.63
C SER A 370 27.22 -12.67 -3.64
N LEU A 371 27.37 -11.53 -4.33
CA LEU A 371 26.32 -11.03 -5.24
C LEU A 371 26.00 -12.03 -6.38
N PHE A 372 27.01 -12.60 -7.05
CA PHE A 372 26.72 -13.54 -8.15
C PHE A 372 26.07 -14.85 -7.70
N PRO A 373 26.55 -15.53 -6.64
CA PRO A 373 25.84 -16.66 -6.08
C PRO A 373 24.43 -16.30 -5.63
N SER A 374 24.24 -15.13 -5.01
CA SER A 374 22.94 -14.61 -4.60
C SER A 374 21.98 -14.41 -5.79
N LEU A 375 22.41 -13.74 -6.86
CA LEU A 375 21.62 -13.57 -8.08
C LEU A 375 21.26 -14.93 -8.71
N ARG A 376 22.21 -15.87 -8.75
CA ARG A 376 21.94 -17.24 -9.23
C ARG A 376 20.94 -17.97 -8.35
N SER A 377 20.98 -17.77 -7.02
CA SER A 377 19.99 -18.31 -6.09
C SER A 377 18.59 -17.75 -6.39
N LEU A 378 18.48 -16.44 -6.57
CA LEU A 378 17.21 -15.78 -6.91
C LEU A 378 16.67 -16.23 -8.27
N LEU A 379 17.53 -16.39 -9.28
CA LEU A 379 17.14 -16.90 -10.61
C LEU A 379 16.62 -18.35 -10.59
N ARG A 380 17.04 -19.16 -9.61
CA ARG A 380 16.51 -20.52 -9.44
C ARG A 380 15.10 -20.53 -8.86
N LYS A 381 14.69 -19.44 -8.20
CA LYS A 381 13.36 -19.29 -7.62
C LYS A 381 12.38 -18.78 -8.68
N ASP A 382 11.10 -18.93 -8.39
CA ASP A 382 10.03 -18.43 -9.26
C ASP A 382 10.06 -16.90 -9.28
N TRP A 383 10.72 -16.33 -10.30
CA TRP A 383 10.89 -14.90 -10.47
C TRP A 383 9.56 -14.15 -10.48
N SER A 384 8.50 -14.77 -11.02
CA SER A 384 7.17 -14.14 -11.07
C SER A 384 6.60 -13.86 -9.68
N ARG A 385 6.88 -14.74 -8.71
CA ARG A 385 6.51 -14.54 -7.30
C ARG A 385 7.43 -13.56 -6.61
N LEU A 386 8.74 -13.68 -6.84
CA LEU A 386 9.70 -12.75 -6.25
C LEU A 386 9.41 -11.31 -6.68
N ALA A 387 9.12 -11.08 -7.95
CA ALA A 387 8.79 -9.77 -8.52
C ALA A 387 7.54 -9.12 -7.91
N GLN A 388 6.69 -9.89 -7.22
CA GLN A 388 5.56 -9.35 -6.45
C GLN A 388 5.99 -8.92 -5.04
N THR A 389 6.97 -9.62 -4.46
CA THR A 389 7.47 -9.39 -3.10
C THR A 389 8.57 -8.33 -2.99
N PHE A 390 9.12 -7.85 -4.10
CA PHE A 390 10.01 -6.70 -4.08
C PHE A 390 9.54 -5.61 -5.02
N VAL A 391 9.76 -4.37 -4.63
CA VAL A 391 9.42 -3.21 -5.47
C VAL A 391 10.54 -2.18 -5.41
N VAL A 392 10.92 -1.70 -6.59
CA VAL A 392 11.86 -0.59 -6.74
C VAL A 392 11.05 0.71 -6.88
N VAL A 393 11.29 1.64 -5.96
CA VAL A 393 10.70 2.98 -5.97
C VAL A 393 11.74 3.94 -6.52
N ASP A 394 11.40 4.57 -7.64
CA ASP A 394 12.22 5.61 -8.26
C ASP A 394 11.85 6.95 -7.66
N CYS A 395 12.65 7.43 -6.70
CA CYS A 395 12.37 8.66 -5.96
C CYS A 395 12.31 9.92 -6.83
N PHE A 396 12.84 9.91 -8.06
CA PHE A 396 12.75 11.07 -8.95
C PHE A 396 11.56 11.00 -9.89
N LYS A 397 11.12 9.79 -10.25
CA LYS A 397 10.07 9.58 -11.25
C LYS A 397 8.70 9.31 -10.63
N ASP A 398 8.65 8.57 -9.54
CA ASP A 398 7.40 8.15 -8.93
C ASP A 398 6.83 9.29 -8.07
N ALA A 399 5.59 9.69 -8.37
CA ALA A 399 4.84 10.60 -7.51
C ALA A 399 4.50 9.92 -6.17
N PRO A 400 4.25 10.67 -5.08
CA PRO A 400 3.96 10.09 -3.76
C PRO A 400 2.85 9.03 -3.76
N ASP A 401 1.77 9.26 -4.53
CA ASP A 401 0.69 8.28 -4.68
C ASP A 401 1.15 6.99 -5.37
N ALA A 402 2.00 7.11 -6.40
CA ALA A 402 2.58 5.95 -7.08
C ALA A 402 3.57 5.19 -6.17
N VAL A 403 4.29 5.91 -5.31
CA VAL A 403 5.12 5.28 -4.26
C VAL A 403 4.22 4.49 -3.31
N LEU A 404 3.12 5.09 -2.85
CA LEU A 404 2.18 4.42 -1.97
C LEU A 404 1.61 3.17 -2.63
N ASP A 405 1.12 3.24 -3.87
CA ASP A 405 0.59 2.09 -4.60
C ASP A 405 1.62 0.94 -4.71
N LYS A 406 2.87 1.30 -5.02
CA LYS A 406 4.00 0.37 -5.10
C LYS A 406 4.31 -0.31 -3.77
N VAL A 407 4.44 0.49 -2.71
CA VAL A 407 4.68 0.02 -1.34
C VAL A 407 3.54 -0.89 -0.89
N SER A 408 2.30 -0.46 -1.14
CA SER A 408 1.08 -1.19 -0.81
C SER A 408 0.98 -2.54 -1.52
N SER A 409 1.25 -2.56 -2.82
CA SER A 409 1.27 -3.79 -3.63
C SER A 409 2.35 -4.75 -3.14
N CYS A 410 3.55 -4.23 -2.85
CA CYS A 410 4.66 -5.03 -2.32
C CYS A 410 4.28 -5.70 -1.00
N LEU A 411 3.73 -4.93 -0.06
CA LEU A 411 3.42 -5.41 1.28
C LEU A 411 2.21 -6.35 1.28
N ALA A 412 1.22 -6.09 0.43
CA ALA A 412 0.08 -6.97 0.25
C ALA A 412 0.46 -8.36 -0.25
N SER A 413 1.50 -8.46 -1.09
CA SER A 413 1.99 -9.76 -1.60
C SER A 413 2.50 -10.65 -0.47
N SER A 414 3.14 -10.09 0.55
CA SER A 414 3.66 -10.83 1.72
C SER A 414 2.60 -11.12 2.78
N CYS A 415 1.52 -10.33 2.82
CA CYS A 415 0.43 -10.53 3.76
C CYS A 415 -0.49 -11.72 3.42
N GLY A 416 -0.36 -12.33 2.23
CA GLY A 416 -1.30 -13.34 1.77
C GLY A 416 -2.68 -12.70 1.59
N SER A 417 -2.90 -12.07 0.43
CA SER A 417 -4.20 -11.54 -0.02
C SER A 417 -5.01 -10.83 1.08
N GLY A 418 -4.79 -9.54 1.36
CA GLY A 418 -5.76 -8.81 2.19
C GLY A 418 -5.36 -7.42 2.68
N LEU A 419 -4.06 -7.10 2.70
CA LEU A 419 -3.56 -5.84 3.24
C LEU A 419 -2.97 -4.94 2.13
N LEU A 420 -3.81 -4.62 1.15
CA LEU A 420 -3.52 -3.62 0.13
C LEU A 420 -3.93 -2.25 0.67
N LEU A 421 -2.97 -1.48 1.16
CA LEU A 421 -3.11 -0.03 1.33
C LEU A 421 -3.63 0.56 -0.02
N GLY A 422 -4.71 1.35 0.02
CA GLY A 422 -5.38 1.86 -1.20
C GLY A 422 -6.55 1.02 -1.75
N THR A 423 -6.83 -0.18 -1.21
CA THR A 423 -8.00 -1.00 -1.65
C THR A 423 -9.34 -0.34 -1.47
N GLU A 424 -9.49 0.64 -0.59
CA GLU A 424 -10.76 1.34 -0.42
C GLU A 424 -11.24 1.97 -1.74
N SER A 425 -10.32 2.49 -2.56
CA SER A 425 -10.67 3.09 -3.85
C SER A 425 -11.18 2.05 -4.87
N ILE A 426 -10.52 0.90 -4.97
CA ILE A 426 -10.90 -0.20 -5.87
C ILE A 426 -12.20 -0.86 -5.37
N ARG A 427 -12.33 -1.03 -4.04
CA ARG A 427 -13.52 -1.58 -3.39
C ARG A 427 -14.72 -0.67 -3.62
N ALA A 428 -14.55 0.64 -3.45
CA ALA A 428 -15.57 1.63 -3.74
C ALA A 428 -15.99 1.56 -5.21
N ARG A 429 -15.03 1.55 -6.14
CA ARG A 429 -15.31 1.44 -7.58
C ARG A 429 -16.09 0.19 -7.95
N CYS A 430 -15.73 -0.98 -7.43
CA CYS A 430 -16.47 -2.20 -7.74
C CYS A 430 -17.87 -2.23 -7.11
N VAL A 431 -18.05 -1.60 -5.95
CA VAL A 431 -19.38 -1.40 -5.37
C VAL A 431 -20.21 -0.45 -6.23
N ASP A 432 -19.62 0.62 -6.76
CA ASP A 432 -20.31 1.57 -7.64
C ASP A 432 -20.73 0.90 -8.97
N GLU A 433 -19.83 0.12 -9.58
CA GLU A 433 -20.14 -0.66 -10.79
C GLU A 433 -21.28 -1.68 -10.53
N ALA A 434 -21.24 -2.37 -9.38
CA ALA A 434 -22.32 -3.28 -8.96
C ALA A 434 -23.66 -2.55 -8.73
N GLN A 435 -23.63 -1.37 -8.11
CA GLN A 435 -24.81 -0.54 -7.88
C GLN A 435 -25.41 -0.02 -9.19
N MET A 436 -24.56 0.36 -10.15
CA MET A 436 -25.02 0.75 -11.48
C MET A 436 -25.78 -0.40 -12.14
N MET A 437 -25.26 -1.63 -12.09
CA MET A 437 -25.93 -2.81 -12.64
C MET A 437 -27.25 -3.12 -11.91
N LEU A 438 -27.28 -3.02 -10.57
CA LEU A 438 -28.49 -3.17 -9.77
C LEU A 438 -29.57 -2.17 -10.21
N SER A 439 -29.19 -0.91 -10.45
CA SER A 439 -30.12 0.14 -10.89
C SER A 439 -30.74 -0.18 -12.26
N GLN A 440 -29.94 -0.72 -13.19
CA GLN A 440 -30.39 -1.13 -14.52
C GLN A 440 -31.35 -2.33 -14.46
N LEU A 441 -31.05 -3.33 -13.63
CA LEU A 441 -31.94 -4.49 -13.43
C LEU A 441 -33.29 -4.08 -12.83
N ARG A 442 -33.29 -3.19 -11.83
CA ARG A 442 -34.52 -2.65 -11.22
C ARG A 442 -35.34 -1.84 -12.22
N TYR A 443 -34.69 -1.03 -13.05
CA TYR A 443 -35.35 -0.28 -14.12
C TYR A 443 -36.02 -1.22 -15.13
N ASN A 444 -35.31 -2.23 -15.61
CA ASN A 444 -35.81 -3.23 -16.55
C ASN A 444 -36.98 -4.03 -15.95
N ALA A 445 -36.85 -4.48 -14.69
CA ALA A 445 -37.92 -5.19 -13.98
C ALA A 445 -39.20 -4.35 -13.93
N ARG A 446 -39.11 -3.06 -13.55
CA ARG A 446 -40.28 -2.16 -13.52
C ARG A 446 -40.91 -2.01 -14.91
N ARG A 447 -40.11 -1.85 -15.95
CA ARG A 447 -40.60 -1.72 -17.34
C ARG A 447 -41.35 -2.98 -17.78
N PHE A 448 -40.82 -4.18 -17.52
CA PHE A 448 -41.49 -5.43 -17.88
C PHE A 448 -42.77 -5.65 -17.07
N ALA A 449 -42.78 -5.30 -15.79
CA ALA A 449 -44.00 -5.38 -14.97
C ALA A 449 -45.12 -4.49 -15.54
N ILE A 450 -44.80 -3.24 -15.91
CA ILE A 450 -45.76 -2.32 -16.49
C ILE A 450 -46.30 -2.87 -17.82
N LEU A 451 -45.43 -3.33 -18.71
CA LEU A 451 -45.85 -3.90 -20.00
C LEU A 451 -46.68 -5.17 -19.83
N ALA A 452 -46.29 -6.06 -18.92
CA ALA A 452 -47.07 -7.27 -18.63
C ALA A 452 -48.46 -6.94 -18.10
N ASN A 453 -48.55 -6.02 -17.13
CA ASN A 453 -49.82 -5.56 -16.57
C ASN A 453 -50.68 -4.86 -17.60
N LEU A 454 -50.10 -3.98 -18.44
CA LEU A 454 -50.81 -3.28 -19.50
C LEU A 454 -51.42 -4.26 -20.51
N MET A 455 -50.66 -5.26 -20.94
CA MET A 455 -51.11 -6.26 -21.91
C MET A 455 -52.15 -7.21 -21.29
N ALA A 456 -51.98 -7.61 -20.03
CA ALA A 456 -52.94 -8.45 -19.33
C ALA A 456 -54.27 -7.72 -19.10
N VAL A 457 -54.23 -6.51 -18.55
CA VAL A 457 -55.43 -5.68 -18.34
C VAL A 457 -56.07 -5.33 -19.67
N GLY A 458 -55.28 -4.91 -20.67
CA GLY A 458 -55.77 -4.60 -22.01
C GLY A 458 -56.46 -5.80 -22.67
N GLY A 459 -55.88 -6.99 -22.57
CA GLY A 459 -56.47 -8.24 -23.08
C GLY A 459 -57.78 -8.60 -22.39
N VAL A 460 -57.85 -8.46 -21.05
CA VAL A 460 -59.07 -8.73 -20.27
C VAL A 460 -60.18 -7.73 -20.62
N VAL A 461 -59.85 -6.43 -20.68
CA VAL A 461 -60.81 -5.37 -21.02
C VAL A 461 -61.34 -5.56 -22.44
N LEU A 462 -60.45 -5.83 -23.43
CA LEU A 462 -60.88 -6.11 -24.81
C LEU A 462 -61.80 -7.34 -24.89
N SER A 463 -61.52 -8.39 -24.12
CA SER A 463 -62.36 -9.59 -24.06
C SER A 463 -63.73 -9.31 -23.43
N MET A 464 -63.77 -8.52 -22.35
CA MET A 464 -65.02 -8.08 -21.71
C MET A 464 -65.86 -7.22 -22.65
N VAL A 465 -65.26 -6.21 -23.30
CA VAL A 465 -65.93 -5.34 -24.26
C VAL A 465 -66.44 -6.14 -25.45
N SER A 466 -65.64 -7.07 -25.98
CA SER A 466 -66.07 -7.97 -27.05
C SER A 466 -67.30 -8.79 -26.66
N THR A 467 -67.33 -9.31 -25.43
CA THR A 467 -68.47 -10.08 -24.92
C THR A 467 -69.70 -9.20 -24.75
N LEU A 468 -69.52 -7.97 -24.25
CA LEU A 468 -70.60 -6.99 -24.11
C LEU A 468 -71.21 -6.61 -25.48
N VAL A 469 -70.37 -6.37 -26.49
CA VAL A 469 -70.80 -6.07 -27.86
C VAL A 469 -71.57 -7.25 -28.46
N ALA A 470 -71.13 -8.48 -28.21
CA ALA A 470 -71.84 -9.69 -28.65
C ALA A 470 -73.23 -9.82 -28.03
N VAL A 471 -73.34 -9.66 -26.71
CA VAL A 471 -74.61 -9.74 -25.98
C VAL A 471 -75.57 -8.63 -26.41
N THR A 472 -75.07 -7.38 -26.52
CA THR A 472 -75.90 -6.24 -26.93
C THR A 472 -76.35 -6.34 -28.37
N SER A 473 -75.49 -6.79 -29.29
CA SER A 473 -75.89 -7.02 -30.69
C SER A 473 -76.96 -8.11 -30.78
N ALA A 474 -76.78 -9.23 -30.09
CA ALA A 474 -77.77 -10.31 -30.07
C ALA A 474 -79.11 -9.86 -29.47
N TRP A 475 -79.08 -9.08 -28.38
CA TRP A 475 -80.29 -8.53 -27.77
C TRP A 475 -81.00 -7.54 -28.68
N MET A 476 -80.26 -6.67 -29.37
CA MET A 476 -80.83 -5.73 -30.34
C MET A 476 -81.50 -6.47 -31.49
N ASP A 477 -80.85 -7.49 -32.06
CA ASP A 477 -81.41 -8.28 -33.17
C ASP A 477 -82.72 -9.01 -32.79
N VAL A 478 -82.88 -9.40 -31.52
CA VAL A 478 -84.09 -10.07 -31.02
C VAL A 478 -85.23 -9.10 -30.75
N ASN A 479 -84.95 -7.96 -30.13
CA ASN A 479 -85.98 -7.07 -29.59
C ASN A 479 -86.36 -5.92 -30.54
N PHE A 480 -85.45 -5.50 -31.40
CA PHE A 480 -85.64 -4.42 -32.34
C PHE A 480 -85.31 -4.97 -33.73
N ASP A 481 -86.10 -4.62 -34.75
CA ASP A 481 -85.71 -4.91 -36.14
C ASP A 481 -84.52 -3.99 -36.50
N ALA A 482 -83.34 -4.31 -35.94
CA ALA A 482 -82.18 -3.43 -35.80
C ALA A 482 -81.67 -2.93 -37.16
N LYS A 483 -81.92 -3.73 -38.21
CA LYS A 483 -81.70 -3.42 -39.62
C LYS A 483 -82.41 -2.13 -40.07
N LYS A 484 -83.59 -1.84 -39.51
CA LYS A 484 -84.38 -0.64 -39.86
C LYS A 484 -84.11 0.54 -38.93
N ALA A 485 -83.84 0.27 -37.64
CA ALA A 485 -83.72 1.32 -36.65
C ALA A 485 -82.36 2.05 -36.72
N PHE A 486 -81.24 1.32 -36.86
CA PHE A 486 -79.90 1.92 -36.78
C PHE A 486 -78.87 1.17 -37.65
N PRO A 487 -78.89 1.33 -38.99
CA PRO A 487 -78.02 0.58 -39.90
C PRO A 487 -76.52 0.80 -39.68
N PHE A 488 -76.13 1.98 -39.17
CA PHE A 488 -74.74 2.28 -38.80
C PHE A 488 -74.26 1.44 -37.59
N LEU A 489 -75.07 1.35 -36.53
CA LEU A 489 -74.71 0.57 -35.33
C LEU A 489 -74.54 -0.92 -35.64
N GLN A 490 -75.38 -1.46 -36.54
CA GLN A 490 -75.27 -2.84 -37.00
C GLN A 490 -73.99 -3.07 -37.82
N SER A 491 -73.66 -2.13 -38.71
CA SER A 491 -72.42 -2.23 -39.49
C SER A 491 -71.18 -2.18 -38.58
N PHE A 492 -71.19 -1.30 -37.58
CA PHE A 492 -70.13 -1.22 -36.59
C PHE A 492 -70.06 -2.47 -35.70
N SER A 493 -71.19 -3.01 -35.23
CA SER A 493 -71.21 -4.21 -34.39
C SER A 493 -70.66 -5.42 -35.12
N HIS A 494 -70.99 -5.62 -36.40
CA HIS A 494 -70.42 -6.71 -37.20
C HIS A 494 -68.90 -6.62 -37.31
N VAL A 495 -68.33 -5.43 -37.52
CA VAL A 495 -66.86 -5.25 -37.57
C VAL A 495 -66.25 -5.44 -36.18
N ALA A 496 -66.84 -4.85 -35.14
CA ALA A 496 -66.37 -4.94 -33.77
C ALA A 496 -66.36 -6.39 -33.24
N LEU A 497 -67.35 -7.20 -33.61
CA LEU A 497 -67.44 -8.62 -33.26
C LEU A 497 -66.31 -9.48 -33.81
N VAL A 498 -65.68 -9.06 -34.91
CA VAL A 498 -64.53 -9.75 -35.49
C VAL A 498 -63.21 -9.16 -34.98
N VAL A 499 -63.12 -7.83 -34.91
CA VAL A 499 -61.87 -7.13 -34.59
C VAL A 499 -61.52 -7.21 -33.11
N LEU A 500 -62.48 -7.03 -32.19
CA LEU A 500 -62.20 -7.01 -30.75
C LEU A 500 -61.66 -8.34 -30.20
N PRO A 501 -62.22 -9.52 -30.53
CA PRO A 501 -61.62 -10.79 -30.14
C PRO A 501 -60.23 -10.99 -30.76
N ALA A 502 -60.03 -10.57 -32.02
CA ALA A 502 -58.74 -10.69 -32.69
C ALA A 502 -57.66 -9.85 -32.00
N LEU A 503 -57.98 -8.62 -31.58
CA LEU A 503 -57.08 -7.75 -30.81
C LEU A 503 -56.83 -8.30 -29.40
N GLY A 504 -57.86 -8.84 -28.74
CA GLY A 504 -57.70 -9.51 -27.44
C GLY A 504 -56.77 -10.73 -27.54
N GLY A 505 -56.99 -11.58 -28.54
CA GLY A 505 -56.12 -12.72 -28.85
C GLY A 505 -54.70 -12.31 -29.20
N LEU A 506 -54.52 -11.23 -29.96
CA LEU A 506 -53.20 -10.66 -30.26
C LEU A 506 -52.49 -10.18 -28.99
N ALA A 507 -53.18 -9.46 -28.10
CA ALA A 507 -52.61 -8.99 -26.83
C ALA A 507 -52.13 -10.16 -25.96
N PHE A 508 -52.94 -11.21 -25.80
CA PHE A 508 -52.53 -12.42 -25.06
C PHE A 508 -51.42 -13.21 -25.76
N THR A 509 -51.44 -13.28 -27.10
CA THR A 509 -50.38 -13.91 -27.88
C THR A 509 -49.06 -13.17 -27.70
N LEU A 510 -49.06 -11.84 -27.73
CA LEU A 510 -47.88 -11.01 -27.48
C LEU A 510 -47.40 -11.17 -26.04
N LEU A 511 -48.30 -11.17 -25.05
CA LEU A 511 -47.95 -11.41 -23.65
C LEU A 511 -47.27 -12.77 -23.45
N SER A 512 -47.81 -13.82 -24.08
CA SER A 512 -47.26 -15.18 -24.03
C SER A 512 -45.93 -15.31 -24.76
N ARG A 513 -45.83 -14.75 -25.98
CA ARG A 513 -44.63 -14.85 -26.82
C ARG A 513 -43.46 -14.00 -26.33
N LEU A 514 -43.73 -12.78 -25.85
CA LEU A 514 -42.69 -11.87 -25.38
C LEU A 514 -42.24 -12.18 -23.94
N ARG A 515 -42.99 -13.05 -23.24
CA ARG A 515 -42.67 -13.58 -21.91
C ARG A 515 -42.39 -12.49 -20.87
N TYR A 516 -43.10 -11.37 -20.93
CA TYR A 516 -42.83 -10.21 -20.05
C TYR A 516 -42.89 -10.56 -18.56
N MET A 517 -43.78 -11.46 -18.14
CA MET A 517 -43.83 -11.94 -16.76
C MET A 517 -42.57 -12.72 -16.34
N SER A 518 -42.04 -13.58 -17.23
CA SER A 518 -40.79 -14.31 -16.97
C SER A 518 -39.60 -13.36 -16.89
N LYS A 519 -39.51 -12.42 -17.85
CA LYS A 519 -38.45 -11.39 -17.89
C LYS A 519 -38.48 -10.49 -16.65
N TRP A 520 -39.66 -10.10 -16.20
CA TRP A 520 -39.83 -9.36 -14.95
C TRP A 520 -39.32 -10.16 -13.75
N GLY A 521 -39.76 -11.41 -13.59
CA GLY A 521 -39.34 -12.27 -12.48
C GLY A 521 -37.83 -12.50 -12.46
N ALA A 522 -37.23 -12.80 -13.61
CA ALA A 522 -35.80 -12.99 -13.77
C ALA A 522 -35.00 -11.72 -13.42
N ALA A 523 -35.41 -10.56 -13.96
CA ALA A 523 -34.74 -9.28 -13.68
C ALA A 523 -34.87 -8.88 -12.20
N HIS A 524 -36.03 -9.12 -11.59
CA HIS A 524 -36.26 -8.81 -10.19
C HIS A 524 -35.40 -9.70 -9.27
N LEU A 525 -35.41 -11.02 -9.49
CA LEU A 525 -34.58 -11.94 -8.70
C LEU A 525 -33.09 -11.67 -8.86
N ALA A 526 -32.62 -11.35 -10.07
CA ALA A 526 -31.23 -10.98 -10.29
C ALA A 526 -30.86 -9.68 -9.55
N ALA A 527 -31.76 -8.69 -9.52
CA ALA A 527 -31.54 -7.47 -8.74
C ALA A 527 -31.37 -7.76 -7.25
N GLU A 528 -32.25 -8.58 -6.66
CA GLU A 528 -32.16 -8.96 -5.24
C GLU A 528 -30.88 -9.76 -4.94
N GLN A 529 -30.44 -10.63 -5.87
CA GLN A 529 -29.18 -11.36 -5.74
C GLN A 529 -27.97 -10.42 -5.78
N VAL A 530 -27.91 -9.48 -6.72
CA VAL A 530 -26.82 -8.48 -6.79
C VAL A 530 -26.79 -7.62 -5.54
N GLU A 531 -27.94 -7.17 -5.04
CA GLU A 531 -28.02 -6.40 -3.80
C GLU A 531 -27.52 -7.20 -2.59
N SER A 532 -27.92 -8.47 -2.47
CA SER A 532 -27.41 -9.36 -1.44
C SER A 532 -25.89 -9.53 -1.52
N GLU A 533 -25.33 -9.69 -2.72
CA GLU A 533 -23.89 -9.81 -2.92
C GLU A 533 -23.15 -8.52 -2.54
N ILE A 534 -23.69 -7.34 -2.86
CA ILE A 534 -23.13 -6.04 -2.41
C ILE A 534 -23.11 -5.98 -0.87
N TYR A 535 -24.19 -6.39 -0.21
CA TYR A 535 -24.23 -6.40 1.26
C TYR A 535 -23.23 -7.37 1.87
N LYS A 536 -23.18 -8.62 1.39
CA LYS A 536 -22.20 -9.62 1.84
C LYS A 536 -20.76 -9.12 1.66
N PHE A 537 -20.48 -8.49 0.51
CA PHE A 537 -19.18 -7.91 0.23
C PHE A 537 -18.83 -6.77 1.17
N ARG A 538 -19.77 -5.87 1.48
CA ARG A 538 -19.55 -4.74 2.41
C ARG A 538 -19.28 -5.22 3.84
N ILE A 539 -20.07 -6.17 4.33
CA ILE A 539 -19.96 -6.70 5.70
C ILE A 539 -18.91 -7.83 5.82
N GLN A 540 -18.23 -8.19 4.74
CA GLN A 540 -17.24 -9.29 4.69
C GLN A 540 -17.80 -10.63 5.22
N ALA A 541 -19.04 -10.96 4.86
CA ALA A 541 -19.67 -12.23 5.25
C ALA A 541 -19.55 -13.30 4.16
N SER A 542 -19.69 -14.57 4.55
CA SER A 542 -19.65 -15.73 3.66
C SER A 542 -18.33 -15.80 2.89
N ASP A 543 -18.40 -15.83 1.56
CA ASP A 543 -17.25 -16.04 0.66
C ASP A 543 -16.28 -14.85 0.66
N TYR A 544 -16.70 -13.73 1.25
CA TYR A 544 -15.87 -12.53 1.43
C TYR A 544 -15.24 -12.44 2.83
N ASN A 545 -15.46 -13.45 3.70
CA ASN A 545 -14.85 -13.50 5.01
C ASN A 545 -13.35 -13.84 4.90
N PRO A 546 -12.45 -13.00 5.44
CA PRO A 546 -11.02 -13.27 5.42
C PRO A 546 -10.58 -14.55 6.09
N GLN A 547 -11.37 -15.08 7.02
CA GLN A 547 -10.99 -16.28 7.77
C GLN A 547 -11.31 -17.59 7.03
N ASP A 548 -12.30 -17.58 6.13
CA ASP A 548 -12.87 -18.80 5.57
C ASP A 548 -12.46 -19.05 4.11
N ALA A 549 -11.98 -18.04 3.41
CA ALA A 549 -11.71 -18.15 1.99
C ALA A 549 -10.26 -18.60 1.71
N PRO A 550 -10.04 -19.49 0.71
CA PRO A 550 -8.70 -19.90 0.33
C PRO A 550 -7.88 -18.68 -0.07
N GLU A 551 -6.62 -18.65 0.40
CA GLU A 551 -5.65 -17.53 0.38
C GLU A 551 -5.48 -16.81 -0.98
N GLN A 552 -5.99 -17.39 -2.08
CA GLN A 552 -5.92 -16.85 -3.44
C GLN A 552 -7.22 -16.20 -3.94
N ALA A 553 -8.36 -16.41 -3.28
CA ALA A 553 -9.67 -15.94 -3.74
C ALA A 553 -10.34 -14.92 -2.80
N ALA A 554 -9.89 -14.85 -1.56
CA ALA A 554 -10.65 -14.30 -0.44
C ALA A 554 -11.03 -12.81 -0.52
N HIS A 555 -10.32 -11.98 -1.28
CA HIS A 555 -10.43 -10.51 -1.11
C HIS A 555 -10.49 -9.68 -2.38
N SER A 556 -10.68 -10.28 -3.54
CA SER A 556 -10.65 -9.49 -4.76
C SER A 556 -12.03 -8.88 -5.06
N PRO A 557 -12.10 -7.59 -5.39
CA PRO A 557 -13.24 -7.02 -6.11
C PRO A 557 -13.59 -7.80 -7.39
N ALA A 558 -12.66 -8.61 -7.92
CA ALA A 558 -12.90 -9.55 -9.00
C ALA A 558 -13.85 -10.70 -8.61
N MET A 559 -13.93 -11.13 -7.35
CA MET A 559 -14.95 -12.10 -6.91
C MET A 559 -16.36 -11.50 -6.95
N LEU A 560 -16.53 -10.27 -6.48
CA LEU A 560 -17.80 -9.56 -6.61
C LEU A 560 -18.18 -9.41 -8.08
N ALA A 561 -17.25 -8.97 -8.93
CA ALA A 561 -17.46 -8.85 -10.37
C ALA A 561 -17.81 -10.20 -11.03
N SER A 562 -17.14 -11.29 -10.62
CA SER A 562 -17.40 -12.65 -11.11
C SER A 562 -18.79 -13.15 -10.70
N ASN A 563 -19.16 -12.97 -9.43
CA ASN A 563 -20.48 -13.35 -8.93
C ASN A 563 -21.59 -12.56 -9.62
N ILE A 564 -21.40 -11.26 -9.81
CA ILE A 564 -22.33 -10.41 -10.56
C ILE A 564 -22.42 -10.87 -12.03
N SER A 565 -21.29 -11.13 -12.68
CA SER A 565 -21.25 -11.65 -14.05
C SER A 565 -21.97 -13.00 -14.17
N ARG A 566 -21.82 -13.89 -13.18
CA ARG A 566 -22.54 -15.16 -13.10
C ARG A 566 -24.05 -14.95 -12.97
N ILE A 567 -24.50 -14.03 -12.11
CA ILE A 567 -25.92 -13.67 -11.97
C ILE A 567 -26.46 -13.12 -13.30
N TYR A 568 -25.65 -12.33 -14.02
CA TYR A 568 -26.03 -11.83 -15.33
C TYR A 568 -26.09 -12.93 -16.39
N GLY A 569 -25.13 -13.86 -16.36
CA GLY A 569 -25.07 -15.02 -17.26
C GLY A 569 -26.29 -15.94 -17.13
N THR A 570 -26.84 -16.12 -15.92
CA THR A 570 -28.04 -16.94 -15.71
C THR A 570 -29.30 -16.32 -16.31
N ILE A 571 -29.38 -14.99 -16.38
CA ILE A 571 -30.52 -14.29 -16.97
C ILE A 571 -30.34 -13.98 -18.47
N ALA A 572 -29.11 -13.99 -19.00
CA ALA A 572 -28.82 -13.64 -20.39
C ALA A 572 -29.69 -14.44 -21.41
N GLY A 573 -30.00 -15.70 -21.09
CA GLY A 573 -30.90 -16.55 -21.87
C GLY A 573 -32.31 -15.97 -22.06
N GLU A 574 -32.83 -15.25 -21.08
CA GLU A 574 -34.16 -14.61 -21.13
C GLU A 574 -34.15 -13.31 -21.97
N PHE A 575 -32.97 -12.75 -22.22
CA PHE A 575 -32.77 -11.47 -22.91
C PHE A 575 -32.23 -11.60 -24.34
N HIS A 576 -31.88 -12.80 -24.79
CA HIS A 576 -31.17 -13.04 -26.06
C HIS A 576 -31.85 -12.54 -27.35
N HIS A 577 -33.11 -12.05 -27.28
CA HIS A 577 -33.84 -11.51 -28.45
C HIS A 577 -34.19 -10.03 -28.38
N ASP A 578 -34.02 -9.38 -27.23
CA ASP A 578 -34.20 -7.93 -27.08
C ASP A 578 -32.83 -7.35 -26.68
N SER A 579 -32.20 -6.59 -27.56
CA SER A 579 -30.88 -5.99 -27.30
C SER A 579 -30.87 -5.25 -25.96
N LEU A 580 -30.02 -5.69 -25.04
CA LEU A 580 -29.76 -5.12 -23.72
C LEU A 580 -28.97 -3.78 -23.77
N TYR A 581 -29.12 -3.02 -24.86
CA TYR A 581 -28.53 -1.70 -25.04
C TYR A 581 -29.56 -0.60 -24.83
#